data_AF-X0S418-F1
#
_entry.id   AF-X0S418-F1
#
_cell.length_a   1.000
_cell.length_b   1.000
_cell.length_c   1.000
_cell.angle_alpha   90.00
_cell.angle_beta   90.00
_cell.angle_gamma   90.00
#
_symmetry.space_group_name_H-M   'P 1'
#
loop_
_entity.id
_entity.type
_entity.pdbx_description
1 polymer ?
#
loop_
_entity_poly.entity_id
_entity_poly.type
_entity_poly.pdbx_seq_one_letter_code
_entity_poly.pdbx_strand_id
1 'polypeptide(L)'
;LIVEKGQKIKAGERLTVGFIDPHDILKIQGIKAVQEYLLKEIQAVYKSQGVKINDKHIETIIRQIARLNMIYVRSARDSELLSGELVYVSDFEKANEKVVQENKEIIKKNRELLENKKAISSLVNVKTGEVIVKEGEVLTNKVIPKIETSDFTALIVEDQKNKQYTIVKGENSFIERITGNILVGGAEDNIQEENTKTGNLSDSKIKLNEIISKEIGIDITNSDIRIIGCAKPDIYEKIEDRITAEDIINPEDSQVLVSANKQLTSSEVDKIIKAKVDRIKVWEE
;
A
#
# COMPACT_ATOMS: atom_id res chain seq x y z
N LEU A 1 53.93 15.37 -6.51
CA LEU A 1 52.66 15.32 -7.26
C LEU A 1 52.93 14.67 -8.61
N ILE A 2 52.02 13.83 -9.09
CA ILE A 2 52.17 13.07 -10.36
C ILE A 2 51.47 13.80 -11.52
N VAL A 3 50.78 14.91 -11.25
CA VAL A 3 50.00 15.66 -12.23
C VAL A 3 50.52 17.08 -12.39
N GLU A 4 50.42 17.62 -13.59
CA GLU A 4 50.84 18.98 -13.92
C GLU A 4 49.67 19.98 -13.80
N LYS A 5 50.01 21.25 -13.55
CA LYS A 5 49.01 22.31 -13.41
C LYS A 5 48.34 22.57 -14.77
N GLY A 6 47.03 22.36 -14.84
CA GLY A 6 46.24 22.49 -16.08
C GLY A 6 45.94 21.16 -16.79
N GLN A 7 46.48 20.04 -16.29
CA GLN A 7 46.16 18.70 -16.79
C GLN A 7 44.70 18.33 -16.46
N LYS A 8 43.95 17.88 -17.47
CA LYS A 8 42.62 17.29 -17.26
C LYS A 8 42.79 15.88 -16.72
N ILE A 9 42.23 15.64 -15.54
CA ILE A 9 42.26 14.35 -14.85
C ILE A 9 40.87 13.75 -14.77
N LYS A 10 40.78 12.42 -14.73
CA LYS A 10 39.51 11.72 -14.48
C LYS A 10 39.28 11.54 -12.98
N ALA A 11 38.01 11.38 -12.58
CA ALA A 11 37.66 11.11 -11.21
C ALA A 11 38.33 9.81 -10.72
N GLY A 12 39.09 9.91 -9.62
CA GLY A 12 39.84 8.79 -9.03
C GLY A 12 41.24 8.57 -9.61
N GLU A 13 41.74 9.46 -10.45
CA GLU A 13 43.14 9.44 -10.91
C GLU A 13 44.10 9.88 -9.79
N ARG A 14 45.27 9.21 -9.70
CA ARG A 14 46.23 9.44 -8.61
C ARG A 14 46.91 10.81 -8.77
N LEU A 15 46.88 11.62 -7.72
CA LEU A 15 47.53 12.94 -7.69
C LEU A 15 48.90 12.91 -6.99
N THR A 16 49.09 11.97 -6.07
CA THR A 16 50.30 11.80 -5.25
C THR A 16 50.80 10.36 -5.30
N VAL A 17 52.10 10.19 -5.08
CA VAL A 17 52.71 8.86 -4.93
C VAL A 17 52.54 8.43 -3.48
N GLY A 18 52.05 7.21 -3.25
CA GLY A 18 51.86 6.69 -1.91
C GLY A 18 50.77 5.62 -1.83
N PHE A 19 50.49 5.20 -0.59
CA PHE A 19 49.38 4.31 -0.27
C PHE A 19 48.05 5.01 -0.54
N ILE A 20 47.09 4.27 -1.09
CA ILE A 20 45.72 4.74 -1.29
C ILE A 20 44.79 3.94 -0.40
N ASP A 21 43.94 4.65 0.30
CA ASP A 21 42.90 4.06 1.11
C ASP A 21 41.84 3.38 0.21
N PRO A 22 41.58 2.07 0.39
CA PRO A 22 40.53 1.35 -0.34
C PRO A 22 39.14 1.97 -0.18
N HIS A 23 38.83 2.64 0.93
CA HIS A 23 37.55 3.32 1.15
C HIS A 23 37.37 4.53 0.21
N ASP A 24 38.45 5.25 -0.09
CA ASP A 24 38.39 6.38 -1.03
C ASP A 24 38.14 5.87 -2.46
N ILE A 25 38.78 4.76 -2.83
CA ILE A 25 38.53 4.09 -4.12
C ILE A 25 37.08 3.61 -4.20
N LEU A 26 36.55 3.01 -3.11
CA LEU A 26 35.17 2.53 -3.05
C LEU A 26 34.17 3.66 -3.32
N LYS A 27 34.39 4.82 -2.70
CA LYS A 27 33.49 5.98 -2.80
C LYS A 27 33.49 6.62 -4.20
N ILE A 28 34.61 6.59 -4.90
CA ILE A 28 34.79 7.30 -6.19
C ILE A 28 34.59 6.37 -7.38
N GLN A 29 35.15 5.15 -7.33
CA GLN A 29 35.24 4.22 -8.46
C GLN A 29 34.44 2.92 -8.25
N GLY A 30 33.93 2.68 -7.05
CA GLY A 30 33.08 1.52 -6.73
C GLY A 30 33.84 0.23 -6.39
N ILE A 31 33.08 -0.83 -6.10
CA ILE A 31 33.60 -2.10 -5.55
C ILE A 31 34.61 -2.76 -6.48
N LYS A 32 34.35 -2.76 -7.80
CA LYS A 32 35.21 -3.42 -8.78
C LYS A 32 36.61 -2.81 -8.83
N ALA A 33 36.71 -1.48 -8.75
CA ALA A 33 37.99 -0.79 -8.74
C ALA A 33 38.81 -1.11 -7.48
N VAL A 34 38.14 -1.23 -6.32
CA VAL A 34 38.78 -1.65 -5.07
C VAL A 34 39.35 -3.07 -5.18
N GLN A 35 38.57 -4.00 -5.75
CA GLN A 35 39.00 -5.38 -5.94
C GLN A 35 40.22 -5.46 -6.87
N GLU A 36 40.20 -4.75 -7.99
CA GLU A 36 41.34 -4.70 -8.93
C GLU A 36 42.58 -4.06 -8.30
N TYR A 37 42.40 -3.02 -7.47
CA TYR A 37 43.49 -2.39 -6.74
C TYR A 37 44.12 -3.36 -5.74
N LEU A 38 43.31 -4.00 -4.88
CA LEU A 38 43.80 -4.97 -3.89
C LEU A 38 44.48 -6.17 -4.57
N LEU A 39 43.93 -6.67 -5.67
CA LEU A 39 44.53 -7.75 -6.45
C LEU A 39 45.93 -7.36 -6.95
N LYS A 40 46.08 -6.16 -7.53
CA LYS A 40 47.37 -5.68 -8.06
C LYS A 40 48.41 -5.50 -6.96
N GLU A 41 48.04 -4.91 -5.83
CA GLU A 41 48.96 -4.67 -4.72
C GLU A 41 49.42 -5.99 -4.06
N ILE A 42 48.49 -6.92 -3.79
CA ILE A 42 48.83 -8.23 -3.22
C ILE A 42 49.72 -9.01 -4.19
N GLN A 43 49.38 -9.02 -5.48
CA GLN A 43 50.15 -9.72 -6.50
C GLN A 43 51.55 -9.11 -6.69
N ALA A 44 51.71 -7.80 -6.52
CA ALA A 44 53.02 -7.14 -6.55
C ALA A 44 53.93 -7.63 -5.42
N VAL A 45 53.40 -7.81 -4.21
CA VAL A 45 54.15 -8.33 -3.06
C VAL A 45 54.60 -9.78 -3.29
N TYR A 46 53.70 -10.67 -3.73
CA TYR A 46 54.08 -12.05 -4.00
C TYR A 46 55.06 -12.20 -5.15
N LYS A 47 54.90 -11.38 -6.21
CA LYS A 47 55.88 -11.30 -7.31
C LYS A 47 57.25 -10.86 -6.80
N SER A 48 57.31 -9.88 -5.90
CA SER A 48 58.58 -9.41 -5.33
C SER A 48 59.31 -10.49 -4.50
N GLN A 49 58.56 -11.43 -3.94
CA GLN A 49 59.08 -12.59 -3.19
C GLN A 49 59.33 -13.82 -4.09
N GLY A 50 59.14 -13.71 -5.41
CA GLY A 50 59.37 -14.79 -6.37
C GLY A 50 58.29 -15.87 -6.39
N VAL A 51 57.17 -15.69 -5.69
CA VAL A 51 56.07 -16.65 -5.64
C VAL A 51 55.05 -16.33 -6.73
N LYS A 52 54.74 -17.30 -7.59
CA LYS A 52 53.67 -17.18 -8.60
C LYS A 52 52.38 -17.74 -8.04
N ILE A 53 51.41 -16.87 -7.76
CA ILE A 53 50.05 -17.23 -7.32
C ILE A 53 49.07 -16.89 -8.43
N ASN A 54 48.07 -17.76 -8.65
CA ASN A 54 46.99 -17.51 -9.59
C ASN A 54 45.98 -16.52 -8.99
N ASP A 55 45.58 -15.53 -9.79
CA ASP A 55 44.68 -14.44 -9.41
C ASP A 55 43.36 -14.95 -8.80
N LYS A 56 42.82 -16.10 -9.26
CA LYS A 56 41.58 -16.70 -8.72
C LYS A 56 41.64 -16.93 -7.20
N HIS A 57 42.79 -17.33 -6.66
CA HIS A 57 42.95 -17.56 -5.22
C HIS A 57 42.91 -16.24 -4.45
N ILE A 58 43.59 -15.21 -4.96
CA ILE A 58 43.63 -13.88 -4.35
C ILE A 58 42.24 -13.23 -4.40
N GLU A 59 41.53 -13.34 -5.53
CA GLU A 59 40.16 -12.85 -5.66
C GLU A 59 39.19 -13.50 -4.67
N THR A 60 39.33 -14.80 -4.46
CA THR A 60 38.50 -15.54 -3.48
C THR A 60 38.76 -15.03 -2.06
N ILE A 61 40.02 -14.73 -1.71
CA ILE A 61 40.39 -14.17 -0.42
C ILE A 61 39.89 -12.73 -0.26
N ILE A 62 40.07 -11.88 -1.28
CA ILE A 62 39.60 -10.48 -1.26
C ILE A 62 38.08 -10.43 -1.06
N ARG A 63 37.34 -11.33 -1.72
CA ARG A 63 35.88 -11.46 -1.54
C ARG A 63 35.49 -11.74 -0.08
N GLN A 64 36.30 -12.49 0.65
CA GLN A 64 36.02 -12.90 2.02
C GLN A 64 36.46 -11.87 3.07
N ILE A 65 37.63 -11.26 2.91
CA ILE A 65 38.21 -10.31 3.89
C ILE A 65 37.51 -8.96 3.82
N ALA A 66 37.26 -8.46 2.62
CA ALA A 66 36.95 -7.05 2.47
C ALA A 66 35.48 -6.70 2.78
N ARG A 67 34.59 -7.70 2.97
CA ARG A 67 33.12 -7.53 3.14
C ARG A 67 32.52 -6.45 2.24
N LEU A 68 33.14 -6.18 1.08
CA LEU A 68 32.77 -5.08 0.17
C LEU A 68 31.40 -5.30 -0.46
N ASN A 69 30.92 -6.55 -0.41
CA ASN A 69 29.62 -6.97 -0.90
C ASN A 69 28.55 -6.88 0.20
N MET A 70 28.85 -6.32 1.37
CA MET A 70 27.86 -6.05 2.40
C MET A 70 27.47 -4.57 2.35
N ILE A 71 26.18 -4.30 2.49
CA ILE A 71 25.62 -2.97 2.50
C ILE A 71 24.81 -2.75 3.77
N TYR A 72 24.84 -1.52 4.25
CA TYR A 72 24.09 -1.10 5.41
C TYR A 72 22.67 -0.71 4.99
N VAL A 73 21.68 -1.43 5.50
CA VAL A 73 20.27 -1.12 5.24
C VAL A 73 19.88 0.11 6.05
N ARG A 74 19.72 1.26 5.38
CA ARG A 74 19.26 2.49 6.04
C ARG A 74 17.80 2.42 6.47
N SER A 75 16.95 1.83 5.62
CA SER A 75 15.51 1.72 5.86
C SER A 75 14.98 0.52 5.09
N ALA A 76 14.30 -0.38 5.79
CA ALA A 76 13.74 -1.60 5.23
C ALA A 76 12.44 -1.39 4.44
N ARG A 77 11.64 -0.37 4.82
CA ARG A 77 10.32 -0.09 4.21
C ARG A 77 9.48 -1.39 4.11
N ASP A 78 9.08 -1.76 2.90
CA ASP A 78 8.21 -2.89 2.60
C ASP A 78 8.98 -4.21 2.37
N SER A 79 10.30 -4.21 2.59
CA SER A 79 11.13 -5.42 2.46
C SER A 79 11.24 -6.19 3.78
N GLU A 80 11.54 -7.49 3.69
CA GLU A 80 11.78 -8.38 4.85
C GLU A 80 13.08 -8.09 5.61
N LEU A 81 13.86 -7.09 5.17
CA LEU A 81 15.15 -6.76 5.76
C LEU A 81 15.00 -5.99 7.07
N LEU A 82 16.02 -6.04 7.93
CA LEU A 82 16.04 -5.22 9.14
C LEU A 82 16.76 -3.88 8.89
N SER A 83 16.15 -2.80 9.34
CA SER A 83 16.80 -1.48 9.32
C SER A 83 17.98 -1.48 10.29
N GLY A 84 19.15 -1.06 9.82
CA GLY A 84 20.39 -1.06 10.61
C GLY A 84 21.24 -2.32 10.50
N GLU A 85 20.81 -3.31 9.71
CA GLU A 85 21.58 -4.53 9.46
C GLU A 85 22.58 -4.37 8.31
N LEU A 86 23.68 -5.11 8.37
CA LEU A 86 24.59 -5.32 7.25
C LEU A 86 24.19 -6.59 6.50
N VAL A 87 23.67 -6.44 5.29
CA VAL A 87 23.22 -7.55 4.44
C VAL A 87 24.08 -7.66 3.19
N TYR A 88 24.14 -8.82 2.57
CA TYR A 88 24.82 -8.96 1.29
C TYR A 88 24.04 -8.25 0.18
N VAL A 89 24.77 -7.66 -0.79
CA VAL A 89 24.19 -7.01 -1.97
C VAL A 89 23.24 -7.95 -2.71
N SER A 90 23.58 -9.23 -2.85
CA SER A 90 22.73 -10.22 -3.51
C SER A 90 21.40 -10.44 -2.79
N ASP A 91 21.41 -10.44 -1.46
CA ASP A 91 20.21 -10.67 -0.66
C ASP A 91 19.33 -9.42 -0.65
N PHE A 92 19.95 -8.23 -0.61
CA PHE A 92 19.27 -6.96 -0.80
C PHE A 92 18.61 -6.82 -2.18
N GLU A 93 19.32 -7.20 -3.25
CA GLU A 93 18.79 -7.19 -4.62
C GLU A 93 17.58 -8.13 -4.75
N LYS A 94 17.68 -9.35 -4.21
CA LYS A 94 16.55 -10.31 -4.19
C LYS A 94 15.35 -9.78 -3.41
N ALA A 95 15.58 -9.22 -2.23
CA ALA A 95 14.52 -8.66 -1.40
C ALA A 95 13.80 -7.51 -2.13
N ASN A 96 14.54 -6.61 -2.76
CA ASN A 96 13.96 -5.53 -3.55
C ASN A 96 13.21 -6.05 -4.78
N GLU A 97 13.74 -7.06 -5.47
CA GLU A 97 13.08 -7.65 -6.64
C GLU A 97 11.73 -8.28 -6.25
N LYS A 98 11.69 -9.00 -5.13
CA LYS A 98 10.44 -9.56 -4.58
C LYS A 98 9.41 -8.46 -4.30
N VAL A 99 9.79 -7.40 -3.59
CA VAL A 99 8.91 -6.25 -3.30
C VAL A 99 8.41 -5.58 -4.57
N VAL A 100 9.25 -5.46 -5.61
CA VAL A 100 8.86 -4.89 -6.90
C VAL A 100 7.85 -5.79 -7.63
N GLN A 101 8.01 -7.11 -7.55
CA GLN A 101 7.06 -8.07 -8.14
C GLN A 101 5.70 -8.01 -7.45
N GLU A 102 5.68 -8.08 -6.11
CA GLU A 102 4.45 -7.99 -5.31
C GLU A 102 3.71 -6.67 -5.56
N ASN A 103 4.43 -5.55 -5.58
CA ASN A 103 3.85 -4.25 -5.92
C ASN A 103 3.27 -4.21 -7.33
N LYS A 104 3.90 -4.86 -8.31
CA LYS A 104 3.34 -4.96 -9.68
C LYS A 104 2.06 -5.76 -9.71
N GLU A 105 1.96 -6.86 -8.97
CA GLU A 105 0.73 -7.66 -8.88
C GLU A 105 -0.40 -6.86 -8.22
N ILE A 106 -0.11 -6.16 -7.11
CA ILE A 106 -1.05 -5.27 -6.44
C ILE A 106 -1.54 -4.16 -7.37
N ILE A 107 -0.62 -3.50 -8.09
CA ILE A 107 -0.97 -2.46 -9.07
C ILE A 107 -1.85 -3.03 -10.18
N LYS A 108 -1.53 -4.21 -10.71
CA LYS A 108 -2.34 -4.85 -11.75
C LYS A 108 -3.76 -5.15 -11.24
N LYS A 109 -3.89 -5.71 -10.04
CA LYS A 109 -5.19 -5.98 -9.40
C LYS A 109 -5.97 -4.68 -9.15
N ASN A 110 -5.29 -3.62 -8.69
CA ASN A 110 -5.91 -2.31 -8.52
C ASN A 110 -6.43 -1.74 -9.85
N ARG A 111 -5.67 -1.90 -10.95
CA ARG A 111 -6.11 -1.46 -12.28
C ARG A 111 -7.32 -2.22 -12.77
N GLU A 112 -7.31 -3.55 -12.66
CA GLU A 112 -8.46 -4.39 -13.01
C GLU A 112 -9.72 -3.97 -12.25
N LEU A 113 -9.58 -3.64 -10.95
CA LEU A 113 -10.69 -3.13 -10.15
C LEU A 113 -11.16 -1.73 -10.56
N LEU A 114 -10.34 -0.91 -11.19
CA LEU A 114 -10.70 0.46 -11.56
C LEU A 114 -11.20 0.58 -13.00
N GLU A 115 -10.81 -0.34 -13.88
CA GLU A 115 -11.22 -0.33 -15.28
C GLU A 115 -12.74 -0.39 -15.41
N ASN A 116 -13.27 0.36 -16.37
CA ASN A 116 -14.71 0.44 -16.71
C ASN A 116 -15.62 1.04 -15.63
N LYS A 117 -15.09 1.54 -14.51
CA LYS A 117 -15.87 2.31 -13.52
C LYS A 117 -15.99 3.76 -13.93
N LYS A 118 -17.15 4.37 -13.65
CA LYS A 118 -17.45 5.77 -13.96
C LYS A 118 -17.20 6.65 -12.74
N ALA A 119 -16.43 7.72 -12.88
CA ALA A 119 -16.23 8.66 -11.78
C ALA A 119 -17.48 9.53 -11.56
N ILE A 120 -17.96 9.62 -10.32
CA ILE A 120 -19.04 10.53 -9.92
C ILE A 120 -18.45 11.88 -9.49
N SER A 121 -17.31 11.86 -8.81
CA SER A 121 -16.66 13.09 -8.34
C SER A 121 -15.49 13.47 -9.24
N SER A 122 -15.31 14.77 -9.52
CA SER A 122 -14.09 15.27 -10.14
C SER A 122 -12.87 15.02 -9.24
N LEU A 123 -11.81 14.44 -9.80
CA LEU A 123 -10.56 14.24 -9.08
C LEU A 123 -9.61 15.40 -9.35
N VAL A 124 -9.22 16.09 -8.28
CA VAL A 124 -8.23 17.17 -8.34
C VAL A 124 -6.98 16.74 -7.59
N ASN A 125 -5.81 16.99 -8.17
CA ASN A 125 -4.55 16.78 -7.48
C ASN A 125 -4.41 17.80 -6.34
N VAL A 126 -4.19 17.33 -5.11
CA VAL A 126 -4.07 18.20 -3.93
C VAL A 126 -2.87 19.17 -4.06
N LYS A 127 -1.81 18.76 -4.75
CA LYS A 127 -0.56 19.53 -4.87
C LYS A 127 -0.53 20.47 -6.07
N THR A 128 -1.03 20.02 -7.23
CA THR A 128 -0.95 20.79 -8.48
C THR A 128 -2.25 21.53 -8.83
N GLY A 129 -3.37 21.19 -8.19
CA GLY A 129 -4.69 21.72 -8.54
C GLY A 129 -5.20 21.27 -9.92
N GLU A 130 -4.48 20.35 -10.58
CA GLU A 130 -4.87 19.83 -11.89
C GLU A 130 -6.03 18.84 -11.76
N VAL A 131 -7.03 18.98 -12.65
CA VAL A 131 -8.13 18.03 -12.76
C VAL A 131 -7.63 16.78 -13.50
N ILE A 132 -7.56 15.68 -12.78
CA ILE A 132 -7.08 14.38 -13.29
C ILE A 132 -8.22 13.61 -13.95
N VAL A 133 -9.40 13.66 -13.34
CA VAL A 133 -10.61 12.98 -13.80
C VAL A 133 -11.78 13.94 -13.72
N LYS A 134 -12.56 14.05 -14.80
CA LYS A 134 -13.80 14.84 -14.79
C LYS A 134 -14.96 14.02 -14.26
N GLU A 135 -15.95 14.70 -13.69
CA GLU A 135 -17.22 14.09 -13.32
C GLU A 135 -17.89 13.43 -14.54
N GLY A 136 -18.25 12.16 -14.41
CA GLY A 136 -18.86 11.34 -15.46
C GLY A 136 -17.87 10.64 -16.40
N GLU A 137 -16.57 10.83 -16.25
CA GLU A 137 -15.55 10.18 -17.08
C GLU A 137 -15.35 8.71 -16.69
N VAL A 138 -15.24 7.83 -17.69
CA VAL A 138 -14.94 6.41 -17.47
C VAL A 138 -13.45 6.23 -17.24
N LEU A 139 -13.10 5.51 -16.17
CA LEU A 139 -11.73 5.18 -15.83
C LEU A 139 -11.17 4.19 -16.86
N THR A 140 -10.36 4.72 -17.77
CA THR A 140 -9.62 3.93 -18.75
C THR A 140 -8.16 3.74 -18.30
N ASN A 141 -7.48 2.75 -18.87
CA ASN A 141 -6.06 2.48 -18.60
C ASN A 141 -5.11 3.67 -18.90
N LYS A 142 -5.58 4.72 -19.59
CA LYS A 142 -4.84 5.99 -19.77
C LYS A 142 -4.91 6.92 -18.57
N VAL A 143 -6.02 6.86 -17.81
CA VAL A 143 -6.29 7.75 -16.68
C VAL A 143 -5.79 7.13 -15.38
N ILE A 144 -5.86 5.80 -15.24
CA ILE A 144 -5.45 5.09 -14.01
C ILE A 144 -3.99 5.38 -13.61
N PRO A 145 -2.98 5.40 -14.51
CA PRO A 145 -1.61 5.73 -14.12
C PRO A 145 -1.46 7.16 -13.56
N LYS A 146 -2.31 8.10 -14.03
CA LYS A 146 -2.33 9.47 -13.50
C LYS A 146 -2.90 9.49 -12.08
N ILE A 147 -3.94 8.68 -11.83
CA ILE A 147 -4.54 8.50 -10.51
C ILE A 147 -3.52 7.90 -9.53
N GLU A 148 -2.79 6.84 -9.92
CA GLU A 148 -1.76 6.20 -9.11
C GLU A 148 -0.65 7.18 -8.67
N THR A 149 -0.19 8.01 -9.62
CA THR A 149 0.89 8.97 -9.37
C THR A 149 0.41 10.18 -8.57
N SER A 150 -0.86 10.54 -8.69
CA SER A 150 -1.43 11.72 -8.05
C SER A 150 -1.77 11.50 -6.57
N ASP A 151 -1.63 12.55 -5.77
CA ASP A 151 -2.11 12.56 -4.39
C ASP A 151 -3.54 13.12 -4.36
N PHE A 152 -4.49 12.25 -4.03
CA PHE A 152 -5.90 12.58 -3.86
C PHE A 152 -6.42 11.94 -2.58
N THR A 153 -7.42 12.55 -1.95
CA THR A 153 -7.98 12.04 -0.69
C THR A 153 -9.02 10.96 -0.94
N ALA A 154 -9.98 11.21 -1.82
CA ALA A 154 -11.03 10.25 -2.15
C ALA A 154 -11.52 10.43 -3.59
N LEU A 155 -11.93 9.32 -4.21
CA LEU A 155 -12.57 9.27 -5.51
C LEU A 155 -13.80 8.38 -5.43
N ILE A 156 -14.98 8.92 -5.73
CA ILE A 156 -16.22 8.14 -5.78
C ILE A 156 -16.43 7.66 -7.21
N VAL A 157 -16.58 6.34 -7.37
CA VAL A 157 -16.80 5.68 -8.66
C VAL A 157 -18.03 4.80 -8.61
N GLU A 158 -18.68 4.65 -9.74
CA GLU A 158 -19.85 3.81 -9.94
C GLU A 158 -19.54 2.70 -10.92
N ASP A 159 -19.99 1.49 -10.61
CA ASP A 159 -19.93 0.34 -11.52
C ASP A 159 -21.19 0.27 -12.40
N GLN A 160 -21.16 -0.54 -13.46
CA GLN A 160 -22.27 -0.74 -14.41
C GLN A 160 -23.57 -1.21 -13.74
N LYS A 161 -23.50 -1.74 -12.52
CA LYS A 161 -24.63 -2.15 -11.68
C LYS A 161 -25.14 -1.04 -10.71
N ASN A 162 -24.78 0.22 -10.92
CA ASN A 162 -25.06 1.36 -10.01
C ASN A 162 -24.56 1.18 -8.56
N LYS A 163 -23.53 0.35 -8.37
CA LYS A 163 -22.86 0.22 -7.07
C LYS A 163 -21.81 1.31 -6.95
N GLN A 164 -21.90 2.12 -5.90
CA GLN A 164 -20.94 3.20 -5.62
C GLN A 164 -19.80 2.69 -4.73
N TYR A 165 -18.58 2.94 -5.17
CA TYR A 165 -17.35 2.64 -4.45
C TYR A 165 -16.63 3.94 -4.15
N THR A 166 -16.15 4.09 -2.91
CA THR A 166 -15.25 5.19 -2.55
C THR A 166 -13.83 4.65 -2.48
N ILE A 167 -12.97 5.12 -3.37
CA ILE A 167 -11.54 4.83 -3.37
C ILE A 167 -10.86 5.88 -2.51
N VAL A 168 -10.07 5.45 -1.53
CA VAL A 168 -9.32 6.33 -0.63
C VAL A 168 -7.84 6.01 -0.76
N LYS A 169 -6.99 7.04 -0.84
CA LYS A 169 -5.54 6.86 -0.88
C LYS A 169 -4.94 7.25 0.48
N GLY A 170 -4.25 6.32 1.11
CA GLY A 170 -3.52 6.54 2.37
C GLY A 170 -4.26 6.05 3.63
N GLU A 171 -3.49 5.47 4.54
CA GLU A 171 -3.98 4.84 5.78
C GLU A 171 -4.71 5.81 6.69
N ASN A 172 -4.12 6.96 7.00
CA ASN A 172 -4.72 7.95 7.92
C ASN A 172 -6.07 8.48 7.39
N SER A 173 -6.14 8.84 6.11
CA SER A 173 -7.38 9.34 5.50
C SER A 173 -8.46 8.27 5.44
N PHE A 174 -8.07 7.00 5.29
CA PHE A 174 -8.98 5.86 5.37
C PHE A 174 -9.50 5.65 6.80
N ILE A 175 -8.60 5.60 7.79
CA ILE A 175 -8.96 5.40 9.20
C ILE A 175 -9.90 6.51 9.69
N GLU A 176 -9.57 7.79 9.44
CA GLU A 176 -10.41 8.91 9.84
C GLU A 176 -11.82 8.84 9.27
N ARG A 177 -11.95 8.38 8.02
CA ARG A 177 -13.22 8.31 7.31
C ARG A 177 -14.07 7.11 7.71
N ILE A 178 -13.43 6.03 8.10
CA ILE A 178 -14.11 4.80 8.53
C ILE A 178 -14.48 4.87 10.02
N THR A 179 -13.67 5.54 10.84
CA THR A 179 -13.93 5.69 12.27
C THR A 179 -15.32 6.31 12.49
N GLY A 180 -16.15 5.65 13.31
CA GLY A 180 -17.52 6.10 13.59
C GLY A 180 -18.61 5.55 12.66
N ASN A 181 -18.24 4.91 11.54
CA ASN A 181 -19.21 4.17 10.73
C ASN A 181 -19.48 2.79 11.34
N ILE A 182 -20.64 2.22 11.01
CA ILE A 182 -20.98 0.86 11.43
C ILE A 182 -20.62 -0.09 10.29
N LEU A 183 -19.91 -1.16 10.64
CA LEU A 183 -19.50 -2.18 9.69
C LEU A 183 -20.67 -3.11 9.41
N VAL A 184 -21.33 -2.96 8.27
CA VAL A 184 -22.54 -3.74 7.94
C VAL A 184 -22.18 -5.11 7.33
N GLY A 185 -20.98 -5.23 6.77
CA GLY A 185 -20.51 -6.48 6.16
C GLY A 185 -19.29 -6.32 5.27
N GLY A 186 -18.55 -7.40 5.07
CA GLY A 186 -17.89 -7.61 3.78
C GLY A 186 -19.00 -7.78 2.75
N ALA A 187 -18.93 -7.08 1.62
CA ALA A 187 -19.97 -7.18 0.60
C ALA A 187 -20.06 -8.64 0.10
N GLU A 188 -21.04 -9.40 0.58
CA GLU A 188 -21.40 -10.66 -0.06
C GLU A 188 -22.57 -10.45 -1.02
N ASP A 189 -22.41 -11.14 -2.15
CA ASP A 189 -23.39 -11.56 -3.14
C ASP A 189 -23.55 -10.80 -4.48
N ASN A 190 -23.30 -11.60 -5.52
CA ASN A 190 -23.51 -11.43 -6.98
C ASN A 190 -22.36 -10.93 -7.86
N ILE A 191 -21.11 -11.25 -7.54
CA ILE A 191 -20.10 -11.52 -8.58
C ILE A 191 -19.33 -12.79 -8.19
N GLN A 192 -19.77 -13.94 -8.73
CA GLN A 192 -18.86 -15.06 -8.93
C GLN A 192 -17.84 -14.62 -9.98
N GLU A 193 -16.70 -14.08 -9.56
CA GLU A 193 -15.52 -13.97 -10.43
C GLU A 193 -14.37 -14.70 -9.76
N GLU A 194 -13.91 -15.74 -10.45
CA GLU A 194 -13.10 -16.87 -9.98
C GLU A 194 -11.68 -16.51 -9.49
N ASN A 195 -11.33 -15.25 -9.24
CA ASN A 195 -9.92 -14.87 -8.98
C ASN A 195 -9.67 -13.94 -7.78
N THR A 196 -10.64 -13.76 -6.88
CA THR A 196 -10.34 -13.22 -5.55
C THR A 196 -10.84 -14.19 -4.50
N LYS A 197 -9.93 -14.74 -3.70
CA LYS A 197 -10.31 -15.43 -2.47
C LYS A 197 -11.21 -14.48 -1.69
N THR A 198 -12.48 -14.82 -1.59
CA THR A 198 -13.42 -14.31 -0.60
C THR A 198 -12.89 -14.76 0.76
N GLY A 199 -11.90 -14.02 1.26
CA GLY A 199 -11.49 -14.13 2.65
C GLY A 199 -12.67 -13.64 3.48
N ASN A 200 -13.43 -14.59 4.02
CA ASN A 200 -14.44 -14.33 5.03
C ASN A 200 -13.87 -13.32 6.03
N LEU A 201 -14.69 -12.35 6.44
CA LEU A 201 -14.38 -11.43 7.54
C LEU A 201 -14.32 -12.15 8.91
N SER A 202 -13.95 -13.44 8.93
CA SER A 202 -13.84 -14.29 10.11
C SER A 202 -12.41 -14.41 10.65
N ASP A 203 -11.51 -13.49 10.29
CA ASP A 203 -10.24 -13.32 11.01
C ASP A 203 -10.49 -12.48 12.28
N SER A 204 -11.15 -13.16 13.22
CA SER A 204 -11.10 -13.07 14.69
C SER A 204 -11.19 -11.72 15.45
N LYS A 205 -11.33 -10.53 14.83
CA LYS A 205 -11.56 -9.28 15.60
C LYS A 205 -12.58 -8.29 15.03
N ILE A 206 -13.05 -8.47 13.81
CA ILE A 206 -14.01 -7.56 13.19
C ILE A 206 -15.41 -8.16 13.35
N LYS A 207 -16.16 -7.68 14.34
CA LYS A 207 -17.57 -8.06 14.49
C LYS A 207 -18.44 -7.17 13.60
N LEU A 208 -19.35 -7.82 12.89
CA LEU A 208 -20.40 -7.16 12.12
C LEU A 208 -21.27 -6.33 13.07
N ASN A 209 -21.68 -5.15 12.59
CA ASN A 209 -22.56 -4.20 13.28
C ASN A 209 -21.94 -3.47 14.50
N GLU A 210 -20.62 -3.49 14.65
CA GLU A 210 -19.92 -2.64 15.62
C GLU A 210 -19.50 -1.30 14.99
N ILE A 211 -19.46 -0.26 15.83
CA ILE A 211 -18.88 1.05 15.46
C ILE A 211 -17.39 0.84 15.24
N ILE A 212 -16.89 1.26 14.08
CA ILE A 212 -15.48 1.09 13.75
C ILE A 212 -14.67 2.06 14.61
N SER A 213 -13.93 1.49 15.56
CA SER A 213 -12.93 2.20 16.34
C SER A 213 -11.65 2.41 15.51
N LYS A 214 -10.77 3.31 15.96
CA LYS A 214 -9.47 3.53 15.30
C LYS A 214 -8.62 2.26 15.24
N GLU A 215 -8.73 1.39 16.24
CA GLU A 215 -8.01 0.11 16.31
C GLU A 215 -8.49 -0.86 15.22
N ILE A 216 -9.81 -0.99 15.04
CA ILE A 216 -10.39 -1.79 13.96
C ILE A 216 -10.00 -1.22 12.59
N GLY A 217 -9.93 0.11 12.46
CA GLY A 217 -9.45 0.77 11.24
C GLY A 217 -8.01 0.40 10.87
N ILE A 218 -7.11 0.26 11.85
CA ILE A 218 -5.72 -0.15 11.65
C ILE A 218 -5.63 -1.64 11.28
N ASP A 219 -6.43 -2.50 11.91
CA ASP A 219 -6.46 -3.94 11.60
C ASP A 219 -6.96 -4.19 10.16
N ILE A 220 -7.90 -3.37 9.71
CA ILE A 220 -8.40 -3.38 8.33
C ILE A 220 -7.31 -2.98 7.34
N THR A 221 -6.51 -1.94 7.63
CA THR A 221 -5.44 -1.49 6.71
C THR A 221 -4.29 -2.48 6.63
N ASN A 222 -4.02 -3.24 7.69
CA ASN A 222 -2.98 -4.26 7.73
C ASN A 222 -3.38 -5.56 6.99
N SER A 223 -4.64 -5.68 6.60
CA SER A 223 -5.16 -6.81 5.83
C SER A 223 -5.05 -6.56 4.32
N ASP A 224 -5.00 -7.64 3.52
CA ASP A 224 -5.11 -7.57 2.06
C ASP A 224 -6.30 -6.73 1.57
N ILE A 225 -6.28 -6.32 0.30
CA ILE A 225 -7.34 -5.54 -0.37
C ILE A 225 -8.73 -6.16 -0.09
N ARG A 226 -9.55 -5.45 0.68
CA ARG A 226 -10.93 -5.85 1.04
C ARG A 226 -11.93 -4.78 0.62
N ILE A 227 -13.12 -5.22 0.21
CA ILE A 227 -14.28 -4.36 0.01
C ILE A 227 -15.06 -4.34 1.32
N ILE A 228 -15.31 -3.14 1.86
CA ILE A 228 -15.97 -2.97 3.15
C ILE A 228 -17.27 -2.20 2.94
N GLY A 229 -18.36 -2.75 3.46
CA GLY A 229 -19.63 -2.04 3.59
C GLY A 229 -19.66 -1.27 4.91
N CYS A 230 -19.59 0.06 4.81
CA CYS A 230 -19.75 0.95 5.95
C CYS A 230 -21.06 1.74 5.80
N ALA A 231 -21.91 1.72 6.82
CA ALA A 231 -23.07 2.60 6.90
C ALA A 231 -22.73 3.79 7.81
N LYS A 232 -23.09 4.99 7.34
CA LYS A 232 -23.03 6.19 8.18
C LYS A 232 -24.17 6.15 9.21
N PRO A 233 -23.91 6.51 10.47
CA PRO A 233 -24.95 6.57 11.50
C PRO A 233 -25.98 7.70 11.30
N ASP A 234 -25.82 8.59 10.30
CA ASP A 234 -26.78 9.67 10.01
C ASP A 234 -28.21 9.19 9.66
N ILE A 235 -28.41 7.88 9.46
CA ILE A 235 -29.75 7.28 9.33
C ILE A 235 -30.50 7.32 10.67
N TYR A 236 -29.81 7.17 11.81
CA TYR A 236 -30.41 7.04 13.14
C TYR A 236 -31.07 8.34 13.62
N GLU A 237 -30.39 9.48 13.48
CA GLU A 237 -30.95 10.79 13.85
C GLU A 237 -32.13 11.19 12.96
N LYS A 238 -32.20 10.65 11.74
CA LYS A 238 -33.28 10.97 10.80
C LYS A 238 -34.54 10.15 11.05
N ILE A 239 -34.46 8.94 11.59
CA ILE A 239 -35.64 8.07 11.80
C ILE A 239 -36.35 8.34 13.12
N GLU A 240 -35.66 8.91 14.10
CA GLU A 240 -36.26 9.36 15.36
C GLU A 240 -37.32 10.44 15.04
N ASP A 241 -38.51 10.32 15.64
CA ASP A 241 -39.70 11.15 15.38
C ASP A 241 -40.41 10.99 14.02
N ARG A 242 -39.97 10.08 13.14
CA ARG A 242 -40.72 9.82 11.88
C ARG A 242 -41.90 8.88 12.08
N ILE A 243 -42.92 9.06 11.23
CA ILE A 243 -44.11 8.21 11.19
C ILE A 243 -43.89 7.07 10.18
N THR A 244 -44.11 5.83 10.60
CA THR A 244 -44.04 4.65 9.74
C THR A 244 -45.15 4.66 8.68
N ALA A 245 -44.81 4.36 7.42
CA ALA A 245 -45.79 4.28 6.34
C ALA A 245 -46.41 2.87 6.19
N GLU A 246 -45.66 1.84 6.58
CA GLU A 246 -46.07 0.43 6.55
C GLU A 246 -45.72 -0.24 7.88
N ASP A 247 -46.35 -1.37 8.17
CA ASP A 247 -45.99 -2.20 9.32
C ASP A 247 -44.55 -2.67 9.18
N ILE A 248 -43.72 -2.39 10.19
CA ILE A 248 -42.35 -2.87 10.25
C ILE A 248 -42.36 -4.28 10.82
N ILE A 249 -42.08 -5.26 9.97
CA ILE A 249 -42.11 -6.68 10.32
C ILE A 249 -40.70 -7.18 10.57
N ASN A 250 -40.52 -8.01 11.60
CA ASN A 250 -39.28 -8.72 11.84
C ASN A 250 -39.07 -9.78 10.74
N PRO A 251 -37.96 -9.74 9.96
CA PRO A 251 -37.66 -10.73 8.93
C PRO A 251 -37.50 -12.16 9.46
N GLU A 252 -37.17 -12.36 10.74
CA GLU A 252 -36.95 -13.71 11.32
C GLU A 252 -38.24 -14.33 11.93
N ASP A 253 -39.15 -13.52 12.48
CA ASP A 253 -40.30 -14.00 13.29
C ASP A 253 -41.67 -13.63 12.67
N SER A 254 -41.70 -12.88 11.56
CA SER A 254 -42.92 -12.32 10.96
C SER A 254 -43.81 -11.50 11.93
N GLN A 255 -43.29 -11.11 13.09
CA GLN A 255 -43.98 -10.28 14.07
C GLN A 255 -43.86 -8.80 13.73
N VAL A 256 -44.96 -8.06 13.89
CA VAL A 256 -44.98 -6.60 13.71
C VAL A 256 -44.27 -5.93 14.88
N LEU A 257 -43.13 -5.29 14.60
CA LEU A 257 -42.32 -4.56 15.58
C LEU A 257 -42.92 -3.18 15.86
N VAL A 258 -43.35 -2.50 14.80
CA VAL A 258 -43.99 -1.19 14.83
C VAL A 258 -45.11 -1.19 13.80
N SER A 259 -46.32 -0.84 14.22
CA SER A 259 -47.47 -0.71 13.32
C SER A 259 -47.34 0.52 12.42
N ALA A 260 -48.02 0.50 11.28
CA ALA A 260 -48.16 1.64 10.37
C ALA A 260 -48.78 2.85 11.09
N ASN A 261 -48.37 4.05 10.67
CA ASN A 261 -48.79 5.33 11.20
C ASN A 261 -48.42 5.58 12.67
N LYS A 262 -47.34 4.96 13.15
CA LYS A 262 -46.83 5.18 14.51
C LYS A 262 -45.55 6.00 14.47
N GLN A 263 -45.44 6.98 15.37
CA GLN A 263 -44.20 7.74 15.57
C GLN A 263 -43.15 6.84 16.22
N LEU A 264 -41.94 6.83 15.64
CA LEU A 264 -40.82 6.03 16.11
C LEU A 264 -40.24 6.64 17.38
N THR A 265 -40.41 5.94 18.50
CA THR A 265 -39.74 6.26 19.77
C THR A 265 -38.36 5.60 19.85
N SER A 266 -37.44 6.14 20.65
CA SER A 266 -36.08 5.61 20.79
C SER A 266 -36.05 4.11 21.15
N SER A 267 -37.01 3.64 21.95
CA SER A 267 -37.15 2.22 22.32
C SER A 267 -37.66 1.30 21.19
N GLU A 268 -38.37 1.84 20.21
CA GLU A 268 -38.86 1.08 19.04
C GLU A 268 -37.81 1.01 17.95
N VAL A 269 -37.03 2.08 17.78
CA VAL A 269 -35.83 2.09 16.94
C VAL A 269 -34.84 1.01 17.39
N ASP A 270 -34.60 0.87 18.70
CA ASP A 270 -33.76 -0.19 19.25
C ASP A 270 -34.26 -1.61 18.90
N LYS A 271 -35.57 -1.82 18.84
CA LYS A 271 -36.17 -3.11 18.47
C LYS A 271 -36.00 -3.42 16.98
N ILE A 272 -36.16 -2.41 16.15
CA ILE A 272 -35.94 -2.50 14.69
C ILE A 272 -34.49 -2.86 14.40
N ILE A 273 -33.55 -2.26 15.12
CA ILE A 273 -32.11 -2.56 15.02
C ILE A 273 -31.83 -4.01 15.42
N LYS A 274 -32.38 -4.47 16.55
CA LYS A 274 -32.24 -5.87 16.99
C LYS A 274 -32.83 -6.88 16.00
N ALA A 275 -33.89 -6.48 15.30
CA ALA A 275 -34.59 -7.33 14.35
C ALA A 275 -34.00 -7.31 12.93
N LYS A 276 -32.95 -6.52 12.65
CA LYS A 276 -32.25 -6.49 11.34
C LYS A 276 -33.16 -6.19 10.14
N VAL A 277 -34.01 -5.18 10.25
CA VAL A 277 -34.91 -4.82 9.14
C VAL A 277 -34.14 -4.12 8.01
N ASP A 278 -34.15 -4.69 6.80
CA ASP A 278 -33.37 -4.19 5.64
C ASP A 278 -33.88 -2.86 5.06
N ARG A 279 -35.19 -2.59 5.15
CA ARG A 279 -35.83 -1.41 4.57
C ARG A 279 -37.02 -0.98 5.40
N ILE A 280 -37.13 0.32 5.68
CA ILE A 280 -38.25 0.92 6.39
C ILE A 280 -38.82 2.03 5.50
N LYS A 281 -40.12 2.01 5.26
CA LYS A 281 -40.83 3.14 4.64
C LYS A 281 -41.37 4.03 5.74
N VAL A 282 -40.96 5.30 5.71
CA VAL A 282 -41.46 6.36 6.57
C VAL A 282 -42.13 7.41 5.71
N TRP A 283 -43.13 8.09 6.24
CA TRP A 283 -43.67 9.28 5.60
C TRP A 283 -42.62 10.38 5.62
N GLU A 284 -42.50 11.10 4.52
CA GLU A 284 -41.71 12.32 4.41
C GLU A 284 -42.60 13.48 4.92
N GLU A 285 -42.09 14.30 5.84
CA GLU A 285 -42.71 15.59 6.20
C GLU A 285 -42.35 16.67 5.18
#